data_AF-A0A1G3VRL8-F1
#
_entry.id   AF-A0A1G3VRL8-F1
#
_cell.length_a   1.000
_cell.length_b   1.000
_cell.length_c   1.000
_cell.angle_alpha   90.00
_cell.angle_beta   90.00
_cell.angle_gamma   90.00
#
_symmetry.space_group_name_H-M   'P 1'
#
loop_
_entity.id
_entity.type
_entity.pdbx_description
1 polymer ?
#
loop_
_entity_poly.entity_id
_entity_poly.type
_entity_poly.pdbx_seq_one_letter_code
_entity_poly.pdbx_strand_id
1 'polypeptide(L)'
;MAGAMEHNPNRVIKMIQMGRREEVLASATIWLCVSCETCITRCPNEVDIARMMDALRQMAIESGVAAKEKNILKFHEAFLANIRMGGRINEPSLMVHYKLKSGDLFADMAMGLDMFMKGKLSLISPRTKDMKSVRRIFEKTRQA
;
A
#
# COMPACT_ATOMS: atom_id res chain seq x y z
N MET A 1 -8.78 -11.23 -8.32
CA MET A 1 -7.50 -10.78 -7.72
C MET A 1 -6.31 -11.70 -8.00
N ALA A 2 -6.47 -13.03 -8.07
CA ALA A 2 -5.36 -13.94 -8.39
C ALA A 2 -4.70 -13.71 -9.77
N GLY A 3 -5.44 -13.16 -10.75
CA GLY A 3 -4.90 -12.91 -12.10
C GLY A 3 -4.00 -11.67 -12.24
N ALA A 4 -3.94 -10.80 -11.23
CA ALA A 4 -3.13 -9.57 -11.29
C ALA A 4 -1.75 -9.74 -10.63
N MET A 5 -1.57 -10.74 -9.77
CA MET A 5 -0.30 -11.01 -9.09
C MET A 5 0.62 -11.86 -9.97
N GLU A 6 1.89 -11.48 -10.09
CA GLU A 6 2.87 -12.27 -10.85
C GLU A 6 3.12 -13.65 -10.23
N HIS A 7 3.07 -13.72 -8.90
CA HIS A 7 3.32 -14.94 -8.14
C HIS A 7 2.24 -15.15 -7.09
N ASN A 8 1.77 -16.39 -6.96
CA ASN A 8 0.93 -16.76 -5.84
C ASN A 8 1.76 -16.75 -4.53
N PRO A 9 1.14 -16.51 -3.37
CA PRO A 9 1.87 -16.44 -2.10
C PRO A 9 2.68 -17.70 -1.75
N ASN A 10 2.17 -18.88 -2.10
CA ASN A 10 2.90 -20.13 -1.93
C ASN A 10 4.20 -20.19 -2.75
N ARG A 11 4.19 -19.63 -3.97
CA ARG A 11 5.38 -19.52 -4.82
C ARG A 11 6.36 -18.51 -4.24
N VAL A 12 5.89 -17.40 -3.68
CA VAL A 12 6.74 -16.45 -2.96
C VAL A 12 7.46 -17.11 -1.79
N ILE A 13 6.76 -17.88 -0.95
CA ILE A 13 7.39 -18.64 0.15
C ILE A 13 8.50 -19.57 -0.37
N LYS A 14 8.23 -20.32 -1.44
CA LYS A 14 9.22 -21.22 -2.01
C LYS A 14 10.44 -20.47 -2.57
N MET A 15 10.24 -19.30 -3.20
CA MET A 15 11.35 -18.47 -3.68
C MET A 15 12.22 -17.95 -2.54
N ILE A 16 11.62 -17.60 -1.41
CA ILE A 16 12.35 -17.21 -0.20
C ILE A 16 13.20 -18.39 0.30
N GLN A 17 12.62 -19.59 0.39
CA GLN A 17 13.34 -20.80 0.82
C GLN A 17 14.51 -21.17 -0.11
N MET A 18 14.38 -20.87 -1.41
CA MET A 18 15.43 -21.08 -2.40
C MET A 18 16.50 -19.98 -2.42
N GLY A 19 16.44 -19.00 -1.52
CA GLY A 19 17.42 -17.90 -1.45
C GLY A 19 17.29 -16.85 -2.57
N ARG A 20 16.18 -16.84 -3.32
CA ARG A 20 15.96 -15.92 -4.46
C ARG A 20 15.50 -14.54 -3.99
N ARG A 21 16.29 -13.90 -3.12
CA ARG A 21 15.92 -12.66 -2.44
C ARG A 21 15.59 -11.53 -3.41
N GLU A 22 16.47 -11.25 -4.37
CA GLU A 22 16.32 -10.13 -5.31
C GLU A 22 15.06 -10.25 -6.15
N GLU A 23 14.76 -11.46 -6.63
CA GLU A 23 13.57 -11.73 -7.44
C GLU A 23 12.27 -11.53 -6.66
N VAL A 24 12.26 -11.90 -5.38
CA VAL A 24 11.09 -11.69 -4.51
C VAL A 24 10.88 -10.20 -4.25
N LEU A 25 11.95 -9.46 -3.93
CA LEU A 25 11.88 -8.03 -3.63
C LEU A 25 11.51 -7.20 -4.87
N ALA A 26 11.90 -7.65 -6.07
CA ALA A 26 11.57 -6.98 -7.33
C ALA A 26 10.16 -7.31 -7.88
N SER A 27 9.47 -8.31 -7.33
CA SER A 27 8.17 -8.73 -7.85
C SER A 27 7.07 -7.69 -7.58
N ALA A 28 6.15 -7.51 -8.53
CA ALA A 28 4.95 -6.70 -8.31
C ALA A 28 4.02 -7.31 -7.24
N THR A 29 4.14 -8.61 -6.97
CA THR A 29 3.31 -9.37 -6.03
C THR A 29 3.26 -8.76 -4.63
N ILE A 30 4.41 -8.33 -4.10
CA ILE A 30 4.50 -7.77 -2.74
C ILE A 30 3.74 -6.43 -2.65
N TRP A 31 3.72 -5.66 -3.74
CA TRP A 31 3.07 -4.36 -3.82
C TRP A 31 1.57 -4.45 -4.12
N LEU A 32 1.13 -5.49 -4.84
CA LEU A 32 -0.27 -5.74 -5.17
C LEU A 32 -1.06 -6.45 -4.06
N CYS A 33 -0.36 -7.00 -3.05
CA CYS A 33 -1.01 -7.62 -1.91
C CYS A 33 -1.77 -6.58 -1.08
N VAL A 34 -3.11 -6.71 -1.04
CA VAL A 34 -4.02 -5.84 -0.29
C VAL A 34 -4.22 -6.26 1.17
N SER A 35 -3.44 -7.21 1.67
CA SER A 35 -3.54 -7.73 3.05
C SER A 35 -4.97 -8.13 3.44
N CYS A 36 -5.73 -8.77 2.55
CA CYS A 36 -7.11 -9.19 2.81
C CYS A 36 -7.23 -10.47 3.68
N GLU A 37 -6.10 -11.00 4.16
CA GLU A 37 -5.99 -12.15 5.08
C GLU A 37 -6.63 -13.47 4.61
N THR A 38 -7.18 -13.51 3.40
CA THR A 38 -7.81 -14.71 2.82
C THR A 38 -6.81 -15.87 2.69
N CYS A 39 -5.53 -15.56 2.47
CA CYS A 39 -4.46 -16.54 2.40
C CYS A 39 -4.14 -17.16 3.77
N ILE A 40 -4.32 -16.42 4.87
CA ILE A 40 -4.07 -16.89 6.24
C ILE A 40 -5.18 -17.85 6.65
N THR A 41 -6.43 -17.45 6.48
CA THR A 41 -7.61 -18.24 6.91
C THR A 41 -7.75 -19.59 6.19
N ARG A 42 -7.10 -19.74 5.02
CA ARG A 42 -7.07 -20.99 4.24
C ARG A 42 -5.80 -21.81 4.45
N CYS A 43 -4.79 -21.27 5.13
CA CYS A 43 -3.51 -21.95 5.26
C CYS A 43 -3.61 -23.04 6.35
N PRO A 44 -3.43 -24.32 6.02
CA PRO A 44 -3.43 -25.38 7.02
C PRO A 44 -2.21 -25.30 7.96
N ASN A 45 -1.17 -24.57 7.57
CA ASN A 45 0.07 -24.39 8.35
C ASN A 45 0.10 -23.05 9.12
N GLU A 46 -1.01 -22.31 9.16
CA GLU A 46 -1.15 -21.05 9.91
C GLU A 46 -0.06 -20.00 9.60
N VAL A 47 0.40 -19.97 8.35
CA VAL A 47 1.43 -19.02 7.92
C VAL A 47 0.82 -17.63 7.76
N ASP A 48 1.38 -16.65 8.47
CA ASP A 48 1.01 -15.24 8.35
C ASP A 48 1.61 -14.62 7.08
N ILE A 49 0.96 -14.92 5.96
CA ILE A 49 1.35 -14.46 4.63
C ILE A 49 1.19 -12.94 4.50
N ALA A 50 0.18 -12.33 5.15
CA ALA A 50 -0.05 -10.89 5.03
C ALA A 50 1.10 -10.11 5.67
N ARG A 51 1.53 -10.51 6.87
CA ARG A 51 2.69 -9.94 7.53
C ARG A 51 4.00 -10.23 6.80
N MET A 52 4.14 -11.42 6.23
CA MET A 52 5.29 -11.73 5.36
C MET A 52 5.37 -10.77 4.16
N MET A 53 4.26 -10.54 3.44
CA MET A 53 4.23 -9.61 2.31
C MET A 53 4.57 -8.18 2.74
N ASP A 54 4.12 -7.76 3.93
CA ASP A 54 4.45 -6.45 4.49
C ASP A 54 5.93 -6.30 4.81
N ALA A 55 6.54 -7.31 5.44
CA ALA A 55 7.97 -7.34 5.69
C ALA A 55 8.78 -7.29 4.38
N LEU A 56 8.34 -8.02 3.34
CA LEU A 56 9.00 -7.98 2.03
C LEU A 56 8.91 -6.60 1.36
N ARG A 57 7.78 -5.88 1.49
CA ARG A 57 7.67 -4.50 1.02
C ARG A 57 8.67 -3.59 1.73
N GLN A 58 8.74 -3.68 3.05
CA GLN A 58 9.67 -2.89 3.85
C GLN A 58 11.13 -3.18 3.47
N MET A 59 11.49 -4.46 3.35
CA MET A 59 12.82 -4.87 2.89
C MET A 59 13.14 -4.37 1.48
N ALA A 60 12.16 -4.32 0.58
CA ALA A 60 12.35 -3.79 -0.78
C ALA A 60 12.64 -2.28 -0.73
N ILE A 61 11.93 -1.52 0.11
CA ILE A 61 12.17 -0.09 0.34
C ILE A 61 13.59 0.13 0.91
N GLU A 62 13.97 -0.61 1.95
CA GLU A 62 15.30 -0.50 2.60
C GLU A 62 16.44 -0.89 1.67
N SER A 63 16.23 -1.91 0.83
CA SER A 63 17.24 -2.37 -0.14
C SER A 63 17.30 -1.48 -1.39
N GLY A 64 16.46 -0.43 -1.49
CA GLY A 64 16.39 0.45 -2.66
C GLY A 64 15.86 -0.23 -3.93
N VAL A 65 15.23 -1.40 -3.81
CA VAL A 65 14.66 -2.13 -4.96
C VAL A 65 13.39 -1.41 -5.39
N ALA A 66 13.44 -0.79 -6.56
CA ALA A 66 12.30 -0.09 -7.12
C ALA A 66 11.14 -1.06 -7.38
N ALA A 67 9.93 -0.66 -6.99
CA ALA A 67 8.74 -1.38 -7.37
C ALA A 67 8.62 -1.42 -8.90
N LYS A 68 8.28 -2.59 -9.46
CA LYS A 68 8.09 -2.77 -10.90
C LYS A 68 7.07 -1.80 -11.49
N GLU A 69 6.05 -1.45 -10.69
CA GLU A 69 5.07 -0.42 -11.00
C GLU A 69 5.54 0.96 -10.54
N LYS A 70 5.78 1.88 -11.49
CA LYS A 70 6.39 3.20 -11.25
C LYS A 70 5.65 4.07 -10.23
N ASN A 71 4.34 3.89 -10.09
CA ASN A 71 3.49 4.73 -9.25
C ASN A 71 3.06 4.07 -7.93
N ILE A 72 3.28 2.77 -7.74
CA ILE A 72 2.75 2.06 -6.57
C ILE A 72 3.45 2.49 -5.27
N LEU A 73 4.76 2.74 -5.34
CA LEU A 73 5.53 3.26 -4.22
C LEU A 73 5.09 4.69 -3.85
N LYS A 74 4.91 5.55 -4.87
CA LYS A 74 4.43 6.93 -4.67
C LYS A 74 3.04 6.96 -4.04
N PHE A 75 2.15 6.06 -4.48
CA PHE A 75 0.83 5.89 -3.89
C PHE A 75 0.91 5.41 -2.44
N HIS A 76 1.73 4.39 -2.16
CA HIS A 76 1.95 3.87 -0.82
C HIS A 76 2.47 4.96 0.13
N GLU A 77 3.45 5.77 -0.29
CA GLU A 77 3.95 6.89 0.50
C GLU A 77 2.89 7.99 0.71
N ALA A 78 2.13 8.34 -0.33
CA ALA A 78 1.06 9.33 -0.23
C ALA A 78 -0.04 8.85 0.73
N PHE A 79 -0.35 7.56 0.70
CA PHE A 79 -1.30 6.90 1.60
C PHE A 79 -0.83 6.95 3.06
N LEU A 80 0.40 6.54 3.34
CA LEU A 80 0.95 6.59 4.70
C LEU A 80 1.08 8.02 5.22
N ALA A 81 1.48 8.98 4.38
CA ALA A 81 1.50 10.39 4.74
C ALA A 81 0.11 10.91 5.11
N ASN A 82 -0.92 10.51 4.36
CA ASN A 82 -2.30 10.88 4.63
C ASN A 82 -2.76 10.43 6.02
N ILE A 83 -2.51 9.15 6.35
CA ILE A 83 -2.82 8.58 7.66
C ILE A 83 -2.02 9.29 8.76
N ARG A 84 -0.74 9.59 8.53
CA ARG A 84 0.09 10.31 9.50
C ARG A 84 -0.46 11.70 9.84
N MET A 85 -1.03 12.40 8.85
CA MET A 85 -1.57 13.76 9.02
C MET A 85 -3.00 13.78 9.57
N GLY A 86 -3.88 12.90 9.10
CA GLY A 86 -5.32 12.93 9.40
C GLY A 86 -5.81 11.82 10.33
N GLY A 87 -4.98 10.80 10.60
CA GLY A 87 -5.34 9.58 11.32
C GLY A 87 -6.29 8.65 10.57
N ARG A 88 -6.96 9.15 9.54
CA ARG A 88 -7.85 8.44 8.63
C ARG A 88 -7.54 8.84 7.20
N ILE A 89 -7.90 7.97 6.27
CA ILE A 89 -7.79 8.25 4.84
C ILE A 89 -8.83 9.32 4.49
N ASN A 90 -8.34 10.39 3.87
CA ASN A 90 -9.12 11.43 3.23
C ASN A 90 -8.92 11.29 1.72
N GLU A 91 -9.90 10.69 1.05
CA GLU A 91 -9.84 10.33 -0.37
C GLU A 91 -9.49 11.53 -1.29
N PRO A 92 -10.13 12.71 -1.19
CA PRO A 92 -9.73 13.87 -1.99
C PRO A 92 -8.28 14.28 -1.76
N SER A 93 -7.85 14.37 -0.49
CA SER A 93 -6.47 14.79 -0.18
C SER A 93 -5.42 13.75 -0.58
N LEU A 94 -5.74 12.47 -0.46
CA LEU A 94 -4.89 11.37 -0.93
C LEU A 94 -4.71 11.45 -2.44
N MET A 95 -5.81 11.65 -3.17
CA MET A 95 -5.77 11.77 -4.64
C MET A 95 -4.95 12.98 -5.08
N VAL A 96 -5.13 14.14 -4.44
CA VAL A 96 -4.33 15.34 -4.71
C VAL A 96 -2.85 15.08 -4.42
N HIS A 97 -2.51 14.54 -3.24
CA HIS A 97 -1.11 14.24 -2.89
C HIS A 97 -0.47 13.21 -3.82
N TYR A 98 -1.20 12.17 -4.20
CA TYR A 98 -0.74 11.16 -5.16
C TYR A 98 -0.50 11.78 -6.54
N LYS A 99 -1.44 12.60 -7.05
CA LYS A 99 -1.28 13.27 -8.36
C LYS A 99 -0.13 14.28 -8.36
N LEU A 100 0.06 15.02 -7.26
CA LEU A 100 1.21 15.91 -7.09
C LEU A 100 2.54 15.14 -7.07
N LYS A 101 2.61 13.97 -6.42
CA LYS A 101 3.82 13.12 -6.40
C LYS A 101 4.05 12.35 -7.71
N SER A 102 2.99 11.92 -8.38
CA SER A 102 3.07 11.14 -9.62
C SER A 102 3.31 12.02 -10.85
N GLY A 103 2.90 13.29 -10.81
CA GLY A 103 3.01 14.24 -11.92
C GLY A 103 1.85 14.18 -12.91
N ASP A 104 0.89 13.27 -12.70
CA ASP A 104 -0.24 13.04 -13.60
C ASP A 104 -1.51 13.77 -13.12
N LEU A 105 -1.44 15.10 -13.15
CA LEU A 105 -2.48 15.97 -12.60
C LEU A 105 -3.78 15.92 -13.42
N PHE A 106 -3.70 15.64 -14.72
CA PHE A 106 -4.83 15.81 -15.65
C PHE A 106 -5.49 14.52 -16.14
N ALA A 107 -4.86 13.34 -16.04
CA ALA A 107 -5.42 12.10 -16.63
C ALA A 107 -6.80 11.70 -16.08
N ASP A 108 -7.16 12.11 -14.87
CA ASP A 108 -8.45 11.74 -14.23
C ASP A 108 -9.36 12.94 -13.97
N MET A 109 -9.08 14.11 -14.55
CA MET A 109 -9.85 15.32 -14.27
C MET A 109 -11.32 15.19 -14.71
N ALA A 110 -11.58 14.53 -15.84
CA ALA A 110 -12.94 14.26 -16.32
C ALA A 110 -13.73 13.34 -15.37
N MET A 111 -13.10 12.28 -14.86
CA MET A 111 -13.72 11.37 -13.89
C MET A 111 -13.94 12.06 -12.53
N GLY A 112 -12.98 12.87 -12.09
CA GLY A 112 -13.10 13.69 -10.88
C GLY A 112 -14.25 14.69 -10.96
N LEU A 113 -14.45 15.34 -12.11
CA LEU A 113 -15.57 16.23 -12.37
C LEU A 113 -16.92 15.49 -12.35
N ASP A 114 -17.02 14.32 -12.98
CA ASP A 114 -18.24 13.50 -12.96
C ASP A 114 -18.60 13.04 -11.53
N MET A 115 -17.61 12.60 -10.74
CA MET A 115 -17.81 12.24 -9.33
C MET A 115 -18.19 13.44 -8.46
N PHE A 116 -17.65 14.63 -8.76
CA PHE A 116 -17.98 15.88 -8.07
C PHE A 116 -19.41 16.32 -8.37
N MET A 117 -19.80 16.30 -9.66
CA MET A 117 -21.17 16.61 -10.11
C MET A 117 -22.19 15.64 -9.49
N LYS A 118 -21.81 14.36 -9.30
CA LYS A 118 -22.65 13.35 -8.64
C LYS A 118 -22.62 13.43 -7.10
N GLY A 119 -21.92 14.41 -6.51
CA GLY A 119 -21.82 14.58 -5.05
C GLY A 119 -21.09 13.44 -4.32
N LYS A 120 -20.35 12.59 -5.05
CA LYS A 120 -19.65 11.42 -4.50
C LYS A 120 -18.29 11.75 -3.89
N LEU A 121 -17.82 12.99 -4.04
CA LEU A 121 -16.60 13.49 -3.43
C LEU A 121 -16.91 14.18 -2.11
N SER A 122 -16.72 13.47 -0.99
CA SER A 122 -16.82 14.05 0.35
C SER A 122 -15.62 14.97 0.61
N LEU A 123 -15.82 16.28 0.39
CA LEU A 123 -14.82 17.32 0.68
C LEU A 123 -14.55 17.47 2.19
N ILE A 124 -15.54 17.16 3.03
CA ILE A 124 -15.42 17.19 4.49
C ILE A 124 -14.91 15.82 4.93
N SER A 125 -13.65 15.77 5.33
CA SER A 125 -13.03 14.50 5.67
C SER A 125 -12.96 14.25 7.17
N PRO A 126 -13.23 13.01 7.62
CA PRO A 126 -13.23 12.67 9.03
C PRO A 126 -11.80 12.67 9.56
N ARG A 127 -11.51 13.53 10.54
CA ARG A 127 -10.28 13.42 11.35
C ARG A 127 -10.50 12.49 12.52
N THR A 128 -9.45 11.76 12.88
CA THR A 128 -9.48 10.93 14.09
C THR A 128 -9.43 11.82 15.32
N LYS A 129 -10.26 11.53 16.34
CA LYS A 129 -10.26 12.26 17.61
C LYS A 129 -8.94 12.06 18.38
N ASP A 130 -8.35 10.87 18.31
CA ASP A 130 -7.09 10.53 18.96
C ASP A 130 -5.89 10.53 17.99
N MET A 131 -5.44 11.74 17.64
CA MET A 131 -4.22 11.90 16.84
C MET A 131 -2.93 11.58 17.61
N LYS A 132 -2.98 11.55 18.95
CA LYS A 132 -1.80 11.28 19.78
C LYS A 132 -1.39 9.80 19.66
N SER A 133 -2.36 8.89 19.71
CA SER A 133 -2.09 7.46 19.52
C SER A 133 -1.58 7.14 18.12
N VAL A 134 -2.15 7.77 17.08
CA VAL A 134 -1.67 7.62 15.70
C VAL A 134 -0.19 8.01 15.59
N ARG A 135 0.18 9.20 16.10
CA ARG A 135 1.58 9.65 16.09
C ARG A 135 2.51 8.69 16.84
N ARG A 136 2.07 8.19 18.00
CA ARG A 136 2.82 7.21 18.80
C ARG A 136 3.08 5.91 18.03
N ILE A 137 2.10 5.42 17.27
CA ILE A 137 2.28 4.22 16.43
C ILE A 137 3.38 4.46 15.40
N PHE A 138 3.31 5.58 14.66
CA PHE A 138 4.32 5.93 13.66
C PHE A 138 5.73 6.17 14.26
N GLU A 139 5.81 6.66 15.49
CA GLU A 139 7.09 6.82 16.21
C GLU A 139 7.69 5.46 16.58
N LYS A 140 6.86 4.55 17.12
CA LYS A 140 7.31 3.19 17.48
C LYS A 140 7.78 2.40 16.26
N THR A 141 7.07 2.47 15.14
CA THR A 141 7.43 1.76 13.91
C THR A 141 8.64 2.35 13.20
N ARG A 142 9.15 3.51 13.63
CA ARG A 142 10.38 4.11 13.08
C ARG A 142 11.66 3.60 13.77
N GLN A 143 11.50 2.89 14.89
CA GLN A 143 12.59 2.38 15.73
C GLN A 143 12.76 0.85 15.62
N ALA A 144 11.94 0.19 14.80
CA ALA A 144 12.00 -1.24 14.50
C ALA A 144 12.53 -1.44 13.09
#